data_AF-A0A534TFI6-F1
#
_entry.id   AF-A0A534TFI6-F1
#
_cell.length_a   1.000
_cell.length_b   1.000
_cell.length_c   1.000
_cell.angle_alpha   90.00
_cell.angle_beta   90.00
_cell.angle_gamma   90.00
#
_symmetry.space_group_name_H-M   'P 1'
#
loop_
_entity.id
_entity.type
_entity.pdbx_description
1 polymer ?
#
loop_
_entity_poly.entity_id
_entity_poly.type
_entity_poly.pdbx_seq_one_letter_code
_entity_poly.pdbx_strand_id
1 'polypeptide(L)'
;MTDARTLRPYVSADESPPELTPLAVALGIVLSLTFGMVNAYLGLKVGITVSASIPSAVLSMTVLRGVLRRGTVLENNVVHAIASTGESLAAGVIFTVPALMFLELHPSGLQIFLIGALAGILGILLMIPLRHALTIEEHATLPFPEGTACAQVLIAGDRGSATARPVFTG
;
A
#
# COMPACT_ATOMS: atom_id res chain seq x y z
N MET A 1 12.24 -28.50 16.95
CA MET A 1 12.20 -28.57 15.46
C MET A 1 10.74 -28.50 15.06
N THR A 2 10.16 -27.31 15.18
CA THR A 2 8.71 -27.11 15.21
C THR A 2 8.24 -26.64 13.83
N ASP A 3 7.54 -27.54 13.14
CA ASP A 3 6.56 -27.34 12.07
C ASP A 3 6.57 -25.95 11.38
N ALA A 4 7.27 -25.88 10.24
CA ALA A 4 7.14 -24.77 9.30
C ALA A 4 5.73 -24.82 8.68
N ARG A 5 4.78 -24.17 9.37
CA ARG A 5 3.37 -24.03 8.99
C ARG A 5 3.24 -23.82 7.48
N THR A 6 2.65 -24.80 6.82
CA THR A 6 2.28 -24.73 5.40
C THR A 6 1.30 -23.56 5.22
N LEU A 7 1.79 -22.45 4.66
CA LEU A 7 0.95 -21.31 4.30
C LEU A 7 -0.05 -21.77 3.25
N ARG A 8 -1.34 -21.78 3.60
CA ARG A 8 -2.42 -21.96 2.64
C ARG A 8 -2.87 -20.59 2.15
N PRO A 9 -2.68 -20.25 0.86
CA PRO A 9 -3.17 -19.00 0.29
C PRO A 9 -4.69 -18.88 0.43
N TYR A 10 -5.19 -17.66 0.60
CA TYR A 10 -6.64 -17.40 0.69
C TYR A 10 -7.36 -17.69 -0.63
N VAL A 11 -6.71 -17.38 -1.76
CA VAL A 11 -7.15 -17.75 -3.11
C VAL A 11 -6.27 -18.91 -3.58
N SER A 12 -6.87 -20.02 -3.99
CA SER A 12 -6.11 -21.19 -4.47
C SER A 12 -5.35 -20.86 -5.75
N ALA A 13 -4.21 -21.51 -5.99
CA ALA A 13 -3.46 -21.38 -7.24
C ALA A 13 -4.24 -21.88 -8.48
N ASP A 14 -5.28 -22.69 -8.26
CA ASP A 14 -6.17 -23.19 -9.31
C ASP A 14 -7.26 -22.18 -9.70
N GLU A 15 -7.46 -21.13 -8.90
CA GLU A 15 -8.42 -20.06 -9.16
C GLU A 15 -7.69 -18.85 -9.75
N SER A 16 -8.24 -18.27 -10.83
CA SER A 16 -7.72 -17.05 -11.47
C SER A 16 -8.78 -15.94 -11.48
N PRO A 17 -9.19 -15.44 -10.30
CA PRO A 17 -10.08 -14.30 -10.24
C PRO A 17 -9.42 -13.06 -10.86
N PRO A 18 -10.19 -12.09 -11.38
CA PRO A 18 -9.64 -10.83 -11.86
C PRO A 18 -8.78 -10.17 -10.78
N GLU A 19 -7.57 -9.73 -11.13
CA GLU A 19 -6.63 -9.04 -10.22
C GLU A 19 -6.36 -7.61 -10.68
N LEU A 20 -5.97 -7.45 -11.95
CA LEU A 20 -5.61 -6.16 -12.54
C LEU A 20 -6.73 -5.67 -13.45
N THR A 21 -7.67 -4.90 -12.89
CA THR A 21 -8.72 -4.25 -13.68
C THR A 21 -8.44 -2.76 -13.89
N PRO A 22 -8.88 -2.16 -15.02
CA PRO A 22 -8.73 -0.73 -15.25
C PRO A 22 -9.33 0.12 -14.14
N LEU A 23 -10.41 -0.35 -13.53
CA LEU A 23 -11.09 0.31 -12.42
C LEU A 23 -10.26 0.24 -11.13
N ALA A 24 -9.66 -0.92 -10.81
CA ALA A 24 -8.74 -1.05 -9.68
C ALA A 24 -7.51 -0.13 -9.86
N VAL A 25 -6.95 -0.06 -11.07
CA VAL A 25 -5.82 0.85 -11.35
C VAL A 25 -6.23 2.31 -11.19
N ALA A 26 -7.37 2.71 -11.76
CA ALA A 26 -7.87 4.09 -11.64
C ALA A 26 -8.12 4.49 -10.18
N LEU A 27 -8.78 3.61 -9.41
CA LEU A 27 -9.03 3.84 -7.99
C LEU A 27 -7.71 3.92 -7.20
N GLY A 28 -6.77 3.02 -7.47
CA GLY A 28 -5.44 3.01 -6.88
C GLY A 28 -4.70 4.32 -7.12
N ILE A 29 -4.71 4.85 -8.36
CA ILE A 29 -4.08 6.13 -8.70
C ILE A 29 -4.71 7.28 -7.91
N VAL A 30 -6.04 7.34 -7.84
CA VAL A 30 -6.75 8.39 -7.08
C VAL A 30 -6.38 8.35 -5.60
N LEU A 31 -6.37 7.17 -4.99
CA LEU A 31 -5.98 6.99 -3.59
C LEU A 31 -4.50 7.31 -3.38
N SER A 32 -3.62 6.87 -4.28
CA SER A 32 -2.18 7.13 -4.25
C SER A 32 -1.86 8.63 -4.30
N LEU A 33 -2.50 9.38 -5.19
CA LEU A 33 -2.36 10.84 -5.25
C LEU A 33 -2.88 11.50 -3.97
N THR A 34 -4.04 11.05 -3.48
CA THR A 34 -4.66 11.63 -2.27
C THR A 34 -3.80 11.41 -1.03
N PHE A 35 -3.44 10.16 -0.74
CA PHE A 35 -2.60 9.82 0.41
C PHE A 35 -1.17 10.34 0.26
N GLY A 36 -0.63 10.38 -0.97
CA GLY A 36 0.64 11.02 -1.25
C GLY A 36 0.63 12.51 -0.91
N MET A 37 -0.42 13.26 -1.32
CA MET A 37 -0.58 14.67 -0.97
C MET A 37 -0.76 14.89 0.54
N VAL A 38 -1.58 14.06 1.19
CA VAL A 38 -1.79 14.12 2.65
C VAL A 38 -0.50 13.87 3.41
N ASN A 39 0.25 12.83 3.04
CA ASN A 39 1.53 12.51 3.68
C ASN A 39 2.62 13.54 3.35
N ALA A 40 2.62 14.12 2.15
CA ALA A 40 3.51 15.22 1.82
C ALA A 40 3.27 16.44 2.71
N TYR A 41 2.00 16.83 2.84
CA TYR A 41 1.61 17.98 3.66
C TYR A 41 1.88 17.73 5.15
N LEU A 42 1.45 16.58 5.69
CA LEU A 42 1.62 16.27 7.11
C LEU A 42 3.10 16.09 7.47
N GLY A 43 3.86 15.43 6.60
CA GLY A 43 5.30 15.23 6.78
C GLY A 43 6.06 16.55 6.81
N LEU A 44 5.74 17.49 5.91
CA LEU A 44 6.40 18.79 5.88
C LEU A 44 5.92 19.75 6.97
N LYS A 45 4.63 19.71 7.35
CA LYS A 45 4.05 20.66 8.29
C LYS A 45 4.14 20.22 9.75
N VAL A 46 3.95 18.93 10.01
CA VAL A 46 3.83 18.35 11.37
C VAL A 46 4.98 17.40 11.67
N GLY A 47 5.76 16.97 10.67
CA GLY A 47 6.92 16.09 10.86
C GLY A 47 6.55 14.63 11.12
N ILE A 48 5.29 14.25 10.90
CA ILE A 48 4.79 12.87 11.05
C ILE A 48 4.12 12.43 9.74
N THR A 49 4.15 11.13 9.46
CA THR A 49 3.39 10.50 8.37
C THR A 49 2.32 9.59 8.95
N VAL A 50 1.31 9.26 8.14
CA VAL A 50 0.23 8.36 8.50
C VAL A 50 0.25 7.19 7.53
N SER A 51 0.23 5.97 8.08
CA SER A 51 0.08 4.74 7.27
C SER A 51 -1.25 4.78 6.53
N ALA A 52 -1.16 4.82 5.21
CA ALA A 52 -2.30 4.78 4.30
C ALA A 52 -2.76 3.34 4.01
N SER A 53 -2.00 2.32 4.40
CA SER A 53 -2.23 0.91 4.04
C SER A 53 -3.61 0.40 4.51
N ILE A 54 -3.90 0.54 5.81
CA ILE A 54 -5.19 0.12 6.40
C ILE A 54 -6.37 0.94 5.83
N PRO A 55 -6.36 2.29 5.85
CA PRO A 55 -7.48 3.06 5.35
C PRO A 55 -7.69 2.90 3.83
N SER A 56 -6.62 2.74 3.05
CA SER A 56 -6.75 2.49 1.61
C SER A 56 -7.39 1.12 1.32
N ALA A 57 -7.06 0.08 2.10
CA ALA A 57 -7.71 -1.23 2.01
C ALA A 57 -9.21 -1.13 2.33
N VAL A 58 -9.59 -0.41 3.39
CA VAL A 58 -11.01 -0.18 3.74
C VAL A 58 -11.73 0.60 2.63
N LEU A 59 -11.16 1.72 2.18
CA LEU A 59 -11.76 2.57 1.14
C LEU A 59 -11.93 1.82 -0.18
N SER A 60 -10.93 1.04 -0.59
CA SER A 60 -11.01 0.19 -1.77
C SER A 60 -12.18 -0.78 -1.66
N MET A 61 -12.28 -1.50 -0.53
CA MET A 61 -13.38 -2.45 -0.30
C MET A 61 -14.74 -1.76 -0.30
N THR A 62 -14.85 -0.59 0.32
CA THR A 62 -16.09 0.21 0.33
C THR A 62 -16.50 0.61 -1.08
N VAL A 63 -15.57 1.06 -1.92
CA VAL A 63 -15.88 1.51 -3.28
C VAL A 63 -16.18 0.32 -4.21
N LEU A 64 -15.32 -0.70 -4.25
CA LEU A 64 -15.52 -1.85 -5.15
C LEU A 64 -16.76 -2.67 -4.75
N ARG A 65 -16.84 -3.10 -3.48
CA ARG A 65 -17.90 -4.00 -3.03
C ARG A 65 -19.13 -3.29 -2.46
N GLY A 66 -18.95 -2.15 -1.80
CA GLY A 66 -20.09 -1.39 -1.26
C GLY A 66 -20.85 -0.65 -2.35
N VAL A 67 -20.14 0.18 -3.14
CA VAL A 67 -20.76 1.04 -4.16
C VAL A 67 -20.96 0.29 -5.48
N LEU A 68 -19.92 -0.37 -5.99
CA LEU A 68 -19.96 -1.02 -7.31
C LEU A 68 -20.47 -2.47 -7.25
N ARG A 69 -20.66 -3.04 -6.05
CA ARG A 69 -21.13 -4.43 -5.81
C ARG A 69 -20.36 -5.49 -6.60
N ARG A 70 -19.09 -5.23 -6.89
CA ARG A 70 -18.17 -6.09 -7.64
C ARG A 70 -16.79 -6.03 -6.98
N GLY A 71 -15.79 -6.72 -7.52
CA GLY A 71 -14.43 -6.65 -7.00
C GLY A 71 -14.03 -7.86 -6.17
N THR A 72 -12.89 -8.43 -6.52
CA THR A 72 -12.27 -9.56 -5.80
C THR A 72 -11.33 -9.06 -4.70
N VAL A 73 -10.90 -9.96 -3.81
CA VAL A 73 -9.81 -9.65 -2.84
C VAL A 73 -8.56 -9.18 -3.56
N LEU A 74 -8.26 -9.79 -4.71
CA LEU A 74 -7.04 -9.51 -5.46
C LEU A 74 -7.10 -8.13 -6.14
N GLU A 75 -8.26 -7.72 -6.68
CA GLU A 75 -8.45 -6.35 -7.17
C GLU A 75 -8.24 -5.31 -6.07
N ASN A 76 -8.79 -5.55 -4.87
CA ASN A 76 -8.60 -4.64 -3.75
C ASN A 76 -7.16 -4.63 -3.24
N ASN A 77 -6.47 -5.77 -3.28
CA ASN A 77 -5.06 -5.85 -2.95
C ASN A 77 -4.21 -5.02 -3.92
N VAL A 78 -4.54 -5.02 -5.22
CA VAL A 78 -3.87 -4.17 -6.21
C VAL A 78 -4.11 -2.68 -5.92
N VAL A 79 -5.36 -2.27 -5.64
CA VAL A 79 -5.68 -0.88 -5.27
C VAL A 79 -4.86 -0.44 -4.06
N HIS A 80 -4.84 -1.25 -3.00
CA HIS A 80 -4.08 -1.00 -1.78
C HIS A 80 -2.57 -0.88 -2.08
N ALA A 81 -2.01 -1.80 -2.86
CA ALA A 81 -0.59 -1.75 -3.21
C ALA A 81 -0.21 -0.46 -3.96
N ILE A 82 -1.03 -0.03 -4.92
CA ILE A 82 -0.81 1.23 -5.65
C ILE A 82 -0.91 2.44 -4.70
N ALA A 83 -1.89 2.44 -3.79
CA ALA A 83 -2.07 3.50 -2.82
C ALA A 83 -0.88 3.64 -1.86
N SER A 84 -0.44 2.52 -1.26
CA SER A 84 0.69 2.48 -0.30
C SER A 84 2.04 2.81 -0.97
N THR A 85 2.20 2.48 -2.26
CA THR A 85 3.40 2.87 -3.02
C THR A 85 3.51 4.41 -3.15
N GLY A 86 2.39 5.10 -3.31
CA GLY A 86 2.36 6.57 -3.36
C GLY A 86 2.83 7.23 -2.07
N GLU A 87 2.43 6.67 -0.93
CA GLU A 87 2.94 7.08 0.39
C GLU A 87 4.45 6.88 0.50
N SER A 88 4.96 5.71 0.09
CA SER A 88 6.39 5.37 0.16
C SER A 88 7.25 6.37 -0.63
N LEU A 89 6.79 6.75 -1.82
CA LEU A 89 7.45 7.77 -2.63
C LEU A 89 7.39 9.15 -1.98
N ALA A 90 6.22 9.56 -1.48
CA ALA A 90 6.04 10.83 -0.80
C ALA A 90 6.98 10.94 0.41
N ALA A 91 7.11 9.88 1.21
CA ALA A 91 8.00 9.79 2.35
C ALA A 91 9.48 10.06 1.97
N GLY A 92 9.95 9.50 0.85
CA GLY A 92 11.31 9.78 0.35
C GLY A 92 11.51 11.25 -0.04
N VAL A 93 10.53 11.86 -0.70
CA VAL A 93 10.60 13.24 -1.18
C VAL A 93 10.52 14.26 -0.03
N ILE A 94 9.65 14.05 0.97
CA ILE A 94 9.49 14.98 2.11
C ILE A 94 10.74 15.13 2.97
N PHE A 95 11.62 14.13 3.02
CA PHE A 95 12.87 14.23 3.78
C PHE A 95 14.02 14.78 2.91
N THR A 96 14.00 14.46 1.62
CA THR A 96 15.06 14.83 0.69
C THR A 96 14.98 16.32 0.30
N VAL A 97 13.80 16.82 -0.02
CA VAL A 97 13.65 18.21 -0.50
C VAL A 97 14.04 19.24 0.57
N PRO A 98 13.57 19.15 1.83
CA PRO A 98 14.02 20.07 2.88
C PRO A 98 15.52 19.98 3.17
N ALA A 99 16.11 18.77 3.11
CA ALA A 99 17.55 18.60 3.28
C ALA A 99 18.34 19.36 2.19
N LEU A 100 17.91 19.30 0.93
CA LEU A 100 18.51 20.09 -0.14
C LEU A 100 18.33 21.60 0.05
N MET A 101 17.20 22.03 0.60
CA MET A 101 16.99 23.45 0.93
C MET A 101 17.92 23.93 2.04
N PHE A 102 18.16 23.10 3.07
CA PHE A 102 19.14 23.42 4.12
C PHE A 102 20.58 23.52 3.62
N LEU A 103 20.90 22.85 2.51
CA LEU A 103 22.20 22.95 1.83
C LEU A 103 22.27 24.14 0.84
N GLU A 104 21.28 25.02 0.84
CA GLU A 104 21.17 26.18 -0.07
C GLU A 104 21.08 25.82 -1.56
N LEU A 105 20.79 24.55 -1.91
CA LEU A 105 20.77 24.06 -3.29
C LEU A 105 19.47 24.33 -4.07
N HIS A 106 18.43 24.88 -3.42
CA HIS A 106 17.15 25.33 -4.00
C HIS A 106 16.71 24.60 -5.29
N PRO A 107 16.36 23.30 -5.21
CA PRO A 107 16.07 22.50 -6.39
C PRO A 107 14.81 22.98 -7.12
N SER A 108 14.89 23.06 -8.44
CA SER A 108 13.73 23.34 -9.31
C SER A 108 12.70 22.20 -9.26
N GLY A 109 11.44 22.49 -9.61
CA GLY A 109 10.39 21.47 -9.63
C GLY A 109 10.71 20.26 -10.53
N LEU A 110 11.41 20.49 -11.64
CA LEU A 110 11.89 19.41 -12.52
C LEU A 110 12.96 18.55 -11.83
N GLN A 111 13.88 19.15 -11.08
CA GLN A 111 14.88 18.38 -10.32
C GLN A 111 14.23 17.55 -9.21
N ILE A 112 13.25 18.10 -8.49
CA ILE A 112 12.50 17.35 -7.48
C ILE A 112 11.78 16.16 -8.13
N PHE A 113 11.14 16.38 -9.28
CA PHE A 113 10.49 15.31 -10.04
C PHE A 113 11.48 14.23 -10.47
N LEU A 114 12.64 14.61 -11.03
CA LEU A 114 13.66 13.66 -11.46
C LEU A 114 14.25 12.86 -10.30
N ILE A 115 14.55 13.52 -9.17
CA ILE A 115 15.03 12.86 -7.96
C ILE A 115 13.99 11.87 -7.45
N GLY A 116 12.72 12.28 -7.38
CA GLY A 116 11.61 11.40 -6.98
C GLY A 116 11.44 10.22 -7.94
N ALA A 117 11.47 10.45 -9.25
CA ALA A 117 11.33 9.40 -10.25
C ALA A 117 12.48 8.39 -10.18
N LEU A 118 13.73 8.86 -10.07
CA LEU A 118 14.90 7.99 -9.93
C LEU A 118 14.87 7.22 -8.61
N ALA A 119 14.52 7.87 -7.50
CA ALA A 119 14.37 7.21 -6.20
C ALA A 119 13.26 6.15 -6.23
N GLY A 120 12.14 6.41 -6.91
CA GLY A 120 11.06 5.45 -7.11
C GLY A 120 11.51 4.23 -7.92
N ILE A 121 12.21 4.45 -9.05
CA ILE A 121 12.76 3.36 -9.86
C ILE A 121 13.76 2.53 -9.05
N LEU A 122 14.65 3.20 -8.31
CA LEU A 122 15.62 2.52 -7.45
C LEU A 122 14.93 1.71 -6.34
N GLY A 123 13.87 2.26 -5.73
CA GLY A 123 13.07 1.56 -4.72
C GLY A 123 12.41 0.29 -5.27
N ILE A 124 11.82 0.36 -6.47
CA ILE A 124 11.25 -0.80 -7.15
C ILE A 124 12.33 -1.86 -7.42
N LEU A 125 13.51 -1.44 -7.86
CA LEU A 125 14.63 -2.35 -8.12
C LEU A 125 15.12 -3.03 -6.83
N LEU A 126 15.27 -2.26 -5.75
CA LEU A 126 15.69 -2.77 -4.44
C LEU A 126 14.64 -3.66 -3.78
N MET A 127 13.36 -3.53 -4.14
CA MET A 127 12.30 -4.42 -3.66
C MET A 127 12.51 -5.88 -4.11
N ILE A 128 13.16 -6.11 -5.25
CA ILE A 128 13.40 -7.47 -5.79
C ILE A 128 14.24 -8.33 -4.82
N PRO A 129 15.47 -7.94 -4.44
CA PRO A 129 16.26 -8.71 -3.47
C PRO A 129 15.66 -8.67 -2.07
N LEU A 130 15.07 -7.54 -1.67
CA LEU A 130 14.54 -7.36 -0.32
C LEU A 130 13.33 -8.24 -0.05
N ARG A 131 12.48 -8.47 -1.07
CA ARG A 131 11.39 -9.45 -1.00
C ARG A 131 11.90 -10.86 -0.72
N HIS A 132 13.01 -11.27 -1.33
CA HIS A 132 13.56 -12.61 -1.08
C HIS A 132 14.06 -12.74 0.36
N ALA A 133 14.90 -11.80 0.79
CA ALA A 133 15.48 -11.80 2.13
C ALA A 133 14.40 -11.70 3.23
N LEU A 134 13.46 -10.75 3.10
CA LEU A 134 12.49 -10.50 4.17
C LEU A 134 11.26 -11.41 4.11
N THR A 135 10.74 -11.71 2.92
CA THR A 135 9.46 -12.42 2.77
C THR A 135 9.63 -13.92 2.55
N ILE A 136 10.73 -14.38 1.95
CA ILE A 136 10.93 -15.81 1.67
C ILE A 136 11.79 -16.45 2.76
N GLU A 137 12.95 -15.88 3.05
CA GLU A 137 13.89 -16.44 4.04
C GLU A 137 13.37 -16.25 5.48
N GLU A 138 12.90 -15.04 5.80
CA GLU A 138 12.50 -14.67 7.18
C GLU A 138 10.99 -14.74 7.45
N HIS A 139 10.21 -15.40 6.58
CA HIS A 139 8.75 -15.45 6.70
C HIS A 139 8.24 -15.99 8.05
N ALA A 140 8.95 -16.98 8.60
CA ALA A 140 8.56 -17.65 9.85
C ALA A 140 9.05 -16.91 11.11
N THR A 141 10.03 -16.01 10.95
CA THR A 141 10.68 -15.30 12.06
C THR A 141 10.07 -13.92 12.28
N LEU A 142 9.73 -13.22 11.18
CA LEU A 142 9.25 -11.85 11.25
C LEU A 142 7.72 -11.81 11.46
N PRO A 143 7.23 -11.13 12.51
CA PRO A 143 5.81 -10.81 12.58
C PRO A 143 5.53 -9.71 11.54
N PHE A 144 4.59 -9.95 10.62
CA PHE A 144 4.10 -8.96 9.64
C PHE A 144 2.77 -8.34 10.12
N PRO A 145 2.73 -7.53 11.19
CA PRO A 145 1.48 -7.10 11.83
C PRO A 145 0.60 -6.25 10.91
N GLU A 146 1.18 -5.26 10.22
CA GLU A 146 0.43 -4.36 9.32
C GLU A 146 -0.07 -5.11 8.08
N GLY A 147 0.78 -5.93 7.45
CA GLY A 147 0.39 -6.76 6.32
C GLY A 147 -0.70 -7.76 6.68
N THR A 148 -0.61 -8.37 7.86
CA THR A 148 -1.65 -9.27 8.39
C THR A 148 -2.95 -8.52 8.67
N ALA A 149 -2.89 -7.33 9.26
CA ALA A 149 -4.07 -6.50 9.51
C ALA A 149 -4.77 -6.10 8.20
N CYS A 150 -4.02 -5.65 7.19
CA CYS A 150 -4.56 -5.32 5.88
C CYS A 150 -5.20 -6.55 5.21
N ALA A 151 -4.55 -7.72 5.29
CA ALA A 151 -5.11 -8.96 4.76
C ALA A 151 -6.44 -9.33 5.47
N GLN A 152 -6.52 -9.18 6.80
CA GLN A 152 -7.75 -9.41 7.55
C GLN A 152 -8.87 -8.44 7.15
N VAL A 153 -8.55 -7.15 6.91
CA VAL A 153 -9.53 -6.17 6.42
C VAL A 153 -10.07 -6.57 5.05
N LEU A 154 -9.19 -6.95 4.12
CA LEU A 154 -9.57 -7.38 2.79
C LEU A 154 -10.43 -8.66 2.84
N ILE A 155 -10.05 -9.66 3.62
CA ILE A 155 -10.81 -10.91 3.79
C ILE A 155 -12.16 -10.66 4.48
N ALA A 156 -12.20 -9.82 5.52
CA ALA A 156 -13.43 -9.49 6.24
C ALA A 156 -14.43 -8.77 5.33
N GLY A 157 -13.97 -7.85 4.49
CA GLY A 157 -14.82 -7.21 3.48
C GLY A 157 -15.21 -8.16 2.33
N ASP A 158 -14.42 -9.19 2.06
CA ASP A 158 -14.68 -10.20 1.02
C ASP A 158 -15.84 -11.15 1.37
N ARG A 159 -16.00 -11.46 2.66
CA ARG A 159 -17.00 -12.43 3.12
C ARG A 159 -18.43 -11.87 3.27
N GLY A 160 -18.61 -10.55 3.31
CA GLY A 160 -19.91 -9.87 3.13
C GLY A 160 -20.98 -10.01 4.25
N SER A 161 -21.50 -8.86 4.69
CA SER A 161 -22.72 -8.60 5.50
C SER A 161 -22.72 -8.90 7.01
N ALA A 162 -22.38 -10.10 7.49
CA ALA A 162 -22.55 -10.41 8.93
C ALA A 162 -21.38 -9.95 9.83
N THR A 163 -20.15 -9.95 9.29
CA THR A 163 -18.92 -9.73 10.07
C THR A 163 -18.33 -8.32 9.91
N ALA A 164 -18.79 -7.52 8.94
CA ALA A 164 -18.27 -6.17 8.68
C ALA A 164 -18.96 -5.07 9.53
N ARG A 165 -20.14 -5.35 10.11
CA ARG A 165 -20.89 -4.39 10.94
C ARG A 165 -20.08 -3.80 12.11
N PRO A 166 -19.29 -4.56 12.88
CA PRO A 166 -18.54 -4.01 14.02
C PRO A 166 -17.49 -2.98 13.65
N VAL A 167 -17.01 -2.93 12.40
CA VAL A 167 -15.98 -1.98 11.95
C VAL A 167 -16.57 -0.60 11.63
N PHE A 168 -17.84 -0.54 11.26
CA PHE A 168 -18.54 0.71 10.92
C PHE A 168 -19.35 1.30 12.09
N THR A 169 -19.53 0.54 13.17
CA THR A 169 -20.28 0.96 14.37
C THR A 169 -19.45 1.03 15.64
N GLY A 170 -18.13 0.83 15.53
CA GLY A 170 -17.16 0.96 16.62
C GLY A 170 -16.60 2.37 16.71
#